data_AF-T1AVX9-F1
#
_entry.id   AF-T1AVX9-F1
#
_cell.length_a   1.000
_cell.length_b   1.000
_cell.length_c   1.000
_cell.angle_alpha   90.00
_cell.angle_beta   90.00
_cell.angle_gamma   90.00
#
_symmetry.space_group_name_H-M   'P 1'
#
loop_
_entity.id
_entity.type
_entity.pdbx_description
1 polymer ?
#
loop_
_entity_poly.entity_id
_entity_poly.type
_entity_poly.pdbx_seq_one_letter_code
_entity_poly.pdbx_strand_id
1 'polypeptide(L)'
;RRKADEMHESFIKYNQDAEKEHLEFVKAKNDLRDMEKAIFSIRTKAKTTRKKEKESELQKMAEDLFEKFKNGEQLTTEDLLILQKAGLL
;
A
#
# COMPACT_ATOMS: atom_id res chain seq x y z
N ARG A 1 -16.97 -57.08 -14.67
CA ARG A 1 -15.56 -56.86 -14.31
C ARG A 1 -14.95 -55.85 -15.29
N ARG A 2 -14.69 -56.19 -16.57
CA ARG A 2 -14.22 -55.22 -17.59
C ARG A 2 -14.89 -53.83 -17.61
N LYS A 3 -16.22 -53.75 -17.71
CA LYS A 3 -16.94 -52.46 -17.68
C LYS A 3 -16.76 -51.67 -16.37
N ALA A 4 -16.58 -52.36 -15.25
CA ALA A 4 -16.34 -51.70 -13.96
C ALA A 4 -14.90 -51.17 -13.89
N ASP A 5 -13.94 -51.92 -14.44
CA ASP A 5 -12.53 -51.52 -14.50
C ASP A 5 -12.35 -50.30 -15.43
N GLU A 6 -13.01 -50.27 -16.59
CA GLU A 6 -13.02 -49.13 -17.52
C GLU A 6 -13.62 -47.85 -16.90
N MET A 7 -14.70 -48.00 -16.14
CA MET A 7 -15.34 -46.88 -15.45
C MET A 7 -14.46 -46.37 -14.30
N HIS A 8 -13.78 -47.27 -13.60
CA HIS A 8 -12.84 -46.90 -12.54
C HIS A 8 -11.62 -46.16 -13.10
N GLU A 9 -11.05 -46.61 -14.22
CA GLU A 9 -9.94 -45.92 -14.89
C GLU A 9 -10.36 -44.52 -15.35
N SER A 10 -11.56 -44.40 -15.93
CA SER A 10 -12.11 -43.11 -16.35
C SER A 10 -12.34 -42.19 -15.15
N PHE A 11 -12.87 -42.71 -14.04
CA PHE A 11 -13.05 -41.96 -12.80
C PHE A 11 -11.71 -41.42 -12.26
N ILE A 12 -10.66 -42.24 -12.25
CA ILE A 12 -9.34 -41.81 -11.80
C ILE A 12 -8.81 -40.68 -12.69
N LYS A 13 -8.93 -40.81 -14.01
CA LYS A 13 -8.50 -39.77 -14.96
C LYS A 13 -9.23 -38.45 -14.71
N TYR A 14 -10.56 -38.47 -14.63
CA TYR A 14 -11.33 -37.26 -14.37
C TYR A 14 -11.02 -36.63 -13.01
N ASN A 15 -10.75 -37.44 -11.98
CA ASN A 15 -10.32 -36.91 -10.68
C ASN A 15 -8.94 -36.27 -10.75
N GLN A 16 -7.99 -36.88 -11.45
CA GLN A 16 -6.65 -36.31 -11.63
C GLN A 16 -6.70 -34.98 -12.38
N ASP A 17 -7.51 -34.91 -13.44
CA ASP A 17 -7.70 -33.68 -14.21
C ASP A 17 -8.38 -32.60 -13.35
N ALA A 18 -9.44 -32.95 -12.62
CA ALA A 18 -10.14 -32.03 -11.73
C ALA A 18 -9.23 -31.49 -10.60
N GLU A 19 -8.41 -32.36 -10.00
CA GLU A 19 -7.47 -31.96 -8.96
C GLU A 19 -6.38 -31.04 -9.51
N LYS A 20 -5.88 -31.32 -10.72
CA LYS A 20 -4.91 -30.46 -11.39
C LYS A 20 -5.46 -29.05 -11.61
N GLU A 21 -6.65 -28.95 -12.19
CA GLU A 21 -7.34 -27.66 -12.39
C GLU A 21 -7.62 -26.96 -11.06
N HIS A 22 -8.00 -27.70 -10.03
CA HIS A 22 -8.22 -27.14 -8.70
C HIS A 22 -6.94 -26.56 -8.10
N LEU A 23 -5.81 -27.27 -8.20
CA LEU A 23 -4.52 -26.79 -7.72
C LEU A 23 -4.07 -25.54 -8.48
N GLU A 24 -4.24 -25.51 -9.79
CA GLU A 24 -3.93 -24.33 -10.62
C GLU A 24 -4.82 -23.14 -10.23
N PHE A 25 -6.12 -23.36 -10.00
CA PHE A 25 -7.03 -22.34 -9.51
C PHE A 25 -6.64 -21.80 -8.13
N VAL A 26 -6.32 -22.68 -7.17
CA VAL A 26 -5.89 -22.28 -5.83
C VAL A 26 -4.61 -21.46 -5.90
N LYS A 27 -3.66 -21.85 -6.76
CA LYS A 27 -2.44 -21.08 -7.00
C LYS A 27 -2.75 -19.69 -7.55
N ALA A 28 -3.53 -19.60 -8.62
CA ALA A 28 -3.91 -18.31 -9.22
C ALA A 28 -4.65 -17.41 -8.22
N LYS A 29 -5.53 -17.98 -7.39
CA LYS A 29 -6.22 -17.24 -6.32
C LYS A 29 -5.25 -16.69 -5.27
N ASN A 30 -4.25 -17.48 -4.87
CA ASN A 30 -3.24 -17.04 -3.91
C ASN A 30 -2.36 -15.93 -4.52
N ASP A 31 -1.92 -16.10 -5.76
CA ASP A 31 -1.13 -15.12 -6.49
C ASP A 31 -1.90 -13.79 -6.61
N LEU A 32 -3.19 -13.84 -6.94
CA LEU A 32 -4.06 -12.66 -6.98
C LEU A 32 -4.10 -11.93 -5.63
N ARG A 33 -4.33 -12.68 -4.54
CA ARG A 33 -4.39 -12.10 -3.19
C ARG A 33 -3.06 -11.44 -2.80
N ASP A 34 -1.94 -12.03 -3.19
CA ASP A 34 -0.62 -11.47 -2.87
C ASP A 34 -0.33 -10.23 -3.72
N MET A 35 -0.77 -10.18 -4.98
CA MET A 35 -0.74 -8.95 -5.79
C MET A 35 -1.60 -7.83 -5.18
N GLU A 36 -2.81 -8.15 -4.71
CA GLU A 36 -3.68 -7.17 -4.02
C GLU A 36 -3.01 -6.58 -2.77
N LYS A 37 -2.37 -7.42 -1.95
CA LYS A 37 -1.60 -6.98 -0.79
C LYS A 37 -0.43 -6.09 -1.20
N ALA A 38 0.30 -6.46 -2.26
CA ALA A 38 1.41 -5.67 -2.77
C ALA A 38 0.92 -4.27 -3.21
N ILE A 39 -0.16 -4.20 -3.99
CA ILE A 39 -0.78 -2.94 -4.43
C ILE A 39 -1.20 -2.08 -3.22
N PHE A 40 -1.89 -2.68 -2.25
CA PHE A 40 -2.29 -1.98 -1.04
C PHE A 40 -1.09 -1.40 -0.27
N SER A 41 -0.03 -2.19 -0.12
CA SER A 41 1.19 -1.76 0.57
C SER A 41 1.88 -0.61 -0.16
N ILE A 42 1.97 -0.65 -1.49
CA ILE A 42 2.56 0.41 -2.31
C ILE A 42 1.74 1.70 -2.18
N ARG A 43 0.42 1.60 -2.29
CA ARG A 43 -0.47 2.77 -2.16
C ARG A 43 -0.35 3.41 -0.78
N THR A 44 -0.30 2.59 0.27
CA THR A 44 -0.14 3.06 1.65
C THR A 44 1.20 3.75 1.84
N LYS A 45 2.30 3.13 1.38
CA LYS A 45 3.64 3.73 1.43
C LYS A 45 3.70 5.06 0.69
N ALA A 46 3.18 5.13 -0.54
CA ALA A 46 3.14 6.36 -1.32
C ALA A 46 2.37 7.49 -0.60
N LYS A 47 1.22 7.17 0.03
CA LYS A 47 0.46 8.15 0.82
C LYS A 47 1.25 8.63 2.04
N THR A 48 1.92 7.72 2.74
CA THR A 48 2.73 8.09 3.92
C THR A 48 3.96 8.92 3.54
N THR A 49 4.66 8.59 2.46
CA THR A 49 5.81 9.34 1.97
C THR A 49 5.40 10.75 1.58
N ARG A 50 4.35 10.92 0.76
CA ARG A 50 3.84 12.25 0.40
C ARG A 50 3.40 13.09 1.59
N LYS A 51 2.83 12.45 2.63
CA LYS A 51 2.47 13.15 3.86
C LYS A 51 3.72 13.63 4.60
N LYS A 52 4.73 12.78 4.74
CA LYS A 52 6.01 13.12 5.37
C LYS A 52 6.78 14.21 4.61
N GLU A 53 6.78 14.16 3.28
CA GLU A 53 7.39 15.20 2.44
C GLU A 53 6.73 16.56 2.70
N LYS A 54 5.39 16.62 2.68
CA LYS A 54 4.66 17.85 2.98
C LYS A 54 4.88 18.35 4.41
N GLU A 55 4.89 17.45 5.39
CA GLU A 55 5.19 17.81 6.78
C GLU A 55 6.62 18.34 6.90
N SER A 56 7.60 17.73 6.23
CA SER A 56 8.98 18.20 6.23
C SER A 56 9.16 19.55 5.52
N GLU A 57 8.47 19.78 4.41
CA GLU A 57 8.48 21.07 3.71
C GLU A 57 7.89 22.17 4.60
N LEU A 58 6.75 21.90 5.25
CA LEU A 58 6.14 22.81 6.22
C LEU A 58 7.06 23.10 7.40
N GLN A 59 7.74 22.08 7.93
CA GLN A 59 8.69 22.24 9.05
C GLN A 59 9.85 23.17 8.66
N LYS A 60 10.45 22.96 7.48
CA LYS A 60 11.55 23.80 6.97
C LYS A 60 11.11 25.24 6.75
N MET A 61 9.96 25.44 6.10
CA MET A 61 9.40 26.77 5.91
C MET A 61 9.15 27.47 7.24
N ALA A 62 8.63 26.75 8.23
CA ALA A 62 8.38 27.30 9.55
C ALA A 62 9.69 27.61 10.31
N GLU A 63 10.73 26.80 10.17
CA GLU A 63 12.06 27.08 10.73
C GLU A 63 12.66 28.37 10.17
N ASP A 64 12.66 28.55 8.85
CA ASP A 64 13.16 29.78 8.19
C ASP A 64 12.41 31.02 8.68
N LEU A 65 11.09 30.89 8.84
CA LEU A 65 10.22 31.97 9.28
C LEU A 65 10.42 32.31 10.75
N PHE A 66 10.68 31.30 11.57
CA PHE A 66 10.99 31.45 12.98
C PHE A 66 12.34 32.14 13.19
N GLU A 67 13.33 31.88 12.32
CA GLU A 67 14.60 32.62 12.33
C GLU A 67 14.40 34.10 11.98
N LYS A 68 13.62 34.41 10.95
CA LYS A 68 13.24 35.80 10.61
C LYS A 68 12.55 36.51 11.76
N PHE A 69 11.61 35.83 12.41
CA PHE A 69 10.94 36.33 13.62
C PHE A 69 11.93 36.64 14.74
N LYS A 70 12.87 35.73 15.02
CA LYS A 70 13.94 35.96 16.01
C LYS A 70 14.84 37.15 15.66
N ASN A 71 15.08 37.38 14.37
CA ASN A 71 15.86 38.51 13.89
C ASN A 71 15.08 39.84 13.92
N GLY A 72 13.80 39.82 14.35
CA GLY A 72 12.96 41.01 14.47
C GLY A 72 12.31 41.46 13.17
N GLU A 73 12.31 40.62 12.13
CA GLU A 73 11.57 40.88 10.89
C GLU A 73 10.06 40.79 11.13
N GLN A 74 9.28 41.64 10.45
CA GLN A 74 7.82 41.61 10.55
C GLN A 74 7.27 40.37 9.83
N LEU A 75 6.51 39.56 10.57
CA LEU A 75 5.76 38.43 10.01
C LEU A 75 4.34 38.85 9.61
N THR A 76 3.85 38.24 8.54
CA THR A 76 2.45 38.36 8.13
C THR A 76 1.55 37.42 8.94
N THR A 77 0.23 37.61 8.84
CA THR A 77 -0.74 36.69 9.47
C THR A 77 -0.63 35.27 8.91
N GLU A 78 -0.30 35.12 7.63
CA GLU A 78 -0.09 33.80 7.01
C GLU A 78 1.13 33.09 7.60
N ASP A 79 2.20 33.85 7.86
CA ASP A 79 3.43 33.34 8.46
C ASP A 79 3.19 32.82 9.88
N LEU A 80 2.46 33.58 10.69
CA LEU A 80 2.08 33.17 12.04
C LEU A 80 1.26 31.87 12.04
N LEU A 81 0.38 31.69 11.06
CA LEU A 81 -0.41 30.46 10.90
C LEU A 81 0.46 29.26 10.50
N ILE A 82 1.52 29.46 9.71
CA ILE A 82 2.48 28.40 9.37
C ILE A 82 3.25 27.96 10.60
N LEU A 83 3.73 28.90 11.42
CA LEU A 83 4.45 28.62 12.67
C LEU A 83 3.57 27.84 13.67
N GLN A 84 2.32 28.26 13.85
CA GLN A 84 1.36 27.57 14.72
C GLN A 84 1.09 26.14 14.24
N LYS A 85 0.92 25.94 12.92
CA LYS A 85 0.71 24.60 12.34
C LYS A 85 1.93 23.69 12.48
N ALA A 86 3.13 24.26 12.48
CA ALA A 86 4.38 23.53 12.70
C ALA A 86 4.72 23.32 14.19
N GLY A 87 3.97 23.93 15.12
CA GLY A 87 4.19 23.84 16.55
C GLY A 87 5.41 24.63 17.07
N LEU A 88 5.85 25.63 16.29
CA LEU A 88 6.95 26.55 16.67
C LEU A 88 6.44 27.81 17.39
N LEU A 89 5.12 27.93 17.55
CA LEU A 89 4.39 28.99 18.26
C LEU A 89 3.21 28.35 19.02
#